data_AF-A0A2A6FNR4-F1
#
_entry.id   AF-A0A2A6FNR4-F1
#
_cell.length_a   1.000
_cell.length_b   1.000
_cell.length_c   1.000
_cell.angle_alpha   90.00
_cell.angle_beta   90.00
_cell.angle_gamma   90.00
#
_symmetry.space_group_name_H-M   'P 1'
#
loop_
_entity.id
_entity.type
_entity.pdbx_description
1 polymer ?
#
loop_
_entity_poly.entity_id
_entity_poly.type
_entity_poly.pdbx_seq_one_letter_code
_entity_poly.pdbx_strand_id
1 'polypeptide(L)'
;MNFECRFAREFTSGTEYFGFQFNATKNHIDGLGSNIIFEFRTISGRRNLVVSAYIVNSSWPVNSGYYRLGAALNWQNFANNLNRG
;
A
#
# COMPACT_ATOMS: atom_id res chain seq x y z
N MET A 1 5.87 5.41 16.38
CA MET A 1 5.40 5.73 15.01
C MET A 1 4.06 5.06 14.83
N ASN A 2 3.04 5.77 14.33
CA ASN A 2 1.72 5.20 14.11
C ASN A 2 1.49 5.07 12.59
N PHE A 3 0.97 3.92 12.15
CA PHE A 3 0.69 3.57 10.76
C PHE A 3 -0.82 3.34 10.55
N GLU A 4 -1.65 4.04 11.33
CA GLU A 4 -3.10 3.93 11.31
C GLU A 4 -3.68 4.40 9.96
N CYS A 5 -4.26 3.45 9.25
CA CYS A 5 -5.04 3.67 8.04
C CYS A 5 -6.49 3.25 8.26
N ARG A 6 -7.39 3.78 7.44
CA ARG A 6 -8.80 3.36 7.38
C ARG A 6 -9.13 2.90 5.98
N PHE A 7 -9.98 1.88 5.90
CA PHE A 7 -10.58 1.49 4.63
C PHE A 7 -11.32 2.68 4.02
N ALA A 8 -11.02 2.96 2.76
CA ALA A 8 -11.64 4.06 2.03
C ALA A 8 -12.72 3.55 1.08
N ARG A 9 -12.34 2.60 0.22
CA ARG A 9 -13.23 2.03 -0.80
C ARG A 9 -12.65 0.77 -1.42
N GLU A 10 -13.55 0.04 -2.07
CA GLU A 10 -13.23 -1.05 -2.98
C GLU A 10 -13.41 -0.56 -4.43
N PHE A 11 -12.66 -1.15 -5.36
CA PHE A 11 -12.84 -0.97 -6.79
C PHE A 11 -13.14 -2.31 -7.42
N THR A 12 -14.20 -2.37 -8.22
CA THR A 12 -14.55 -3.56 -9.01
C THR A 12 -14.89 -3.12 -10.43
N SER A 13 -14.33 -3.81 -11.42
CA SER A 13 -14.70 -3.59 -12.82
C SER A 13 -14.60 -4.91 -13.57
N GLY A 14 -15.76 -5.49 -13.89
CA GLY A 14 -15.84 -6.83 -14.46
C GLY A 14 -15.19 -7.89 -13.59
N THR A 15 -14.73 -8.97 -14.22
CA THR A 15 -14.07 -10.10 -13.55
C THR A 15 -12.54 -9.96 -13.46
N GLU A 16 -11.98 -8.99 -14.17
CA GLU A 16 -10.52 -8.88 -14.36
C GLU A 16 -9.86 -7.81 -13.49
N TYR A 17 -10.65 -6.99 -12.80
CA TYR A 17 -10.16 -5.90 -11.98
C TYR A 17 -10.91 -5.82 -10.64
N PHE A 18 -10.13 -5.92 -9.56
CA PHE A 18 -10.60 -5.82 -8.18
C PHE A 18 -9.54 -5.13 -7.33
N GLY A 19 -9.91 -4.25 -6.40
CA GLY A 19 -8.91 -3.62 -5.54
C GLY A 19 -9.47 -2.92 -4.33
N PHE A 20 -8.59 -2.49 -3.42
CA PHE A 20 -8.93 -1.80 -2.19
C PHE A 20 -8.02 -0.60 -1.98
N GLN A 21 -8.60 0.49 -1.47
CA GLN A 21 -7.85 1.68 -1.03
C GLN A 21 -7.96 1.84 0.49
N PHE A 22 -6.84 2.19 1.10
CA PHE A 22 -6.74 2.62 2.49
C PHE A 22 -6.15 4.02 2.56
N ASN A 23 -6.77 4.87 3.37
CA ASN A 23 -6.31 6.24 3.60
C ASN A 23 -5.65 6.34 4.97
N ALA A 24 -4.50 7.00 5.01
CA ALA A 24 -3.83 7.39 6.24
C ALA A 24 -4.76 8.29 7.06
N THR A 25 -4.84 8.02 8.36
CA THR A 25 -5.54 8.90 9.28
C THR A 25 -4.69 10.11 9.65
N LYS A 26 -5.29 11.07 10.36
CA LYS A 26 -4.53 12.19 10.93
C LYS A 26 -3.42 11.76 11.90
N ASN A 27 -3.48 10.54 12.43
CA ASN A 27 -2.50 9.99 13.37
C ASN A 27 -1.36 9.24 12.65
N HIS A 28 -1.46 9.03 11.33
CA HIS A 28 -0.46 8.31 10.56
C HIS A 28 0.84 9.12 10.47
N ILE A 29 1.98 8.43 10.45
CA ILE A 29 3.33 9.03 10.46
C ILE A 29 3.59 9.96 9.27
N ASP A 30 2.97 9.70 8.12
CA ASP A 30 3.06 10.54 6.92
C ASP A 30 1.89 11.52 6.76
N GLY A 31 1.01 11.59 7.77
CA GLY A 31 -0.09 12.55 7.87
C GLY A 31 -1.34 12.22 7.06
N LEU A 32 -2.39 13.01 7.31
CA LEU A 32 -3.67 12.89 6.60
C LEU A 32 -3.48 13.17 5.09
N GLY A 33 -4.05 12.31 4.26
CA GLY A 33 -4.07 12.44 2.79
C GLY A 33 -3.17 11.44 2.06
N SER A 34 -2.22 10.81 2.75
CA SER A 34 -1.50 9.66 2.21
C SER A 34 -2.46 8.48 2.01
N ASN A 35 -2.17 7.63 1.03
CA ASN A 35 -2.98 6.45 0.75
C ASN A 35 -2.15 5.32 0.15
N ILE A 36 -2.70 4.12 0.26
CA ILE A 36 -2.20 2.92 -0.37
C ILE A 36 -3.36 2.17 -1.04
N ILE A 37 -3.11 1.66 -2.24
CA ILE A 37 -4.07 0.98 -3.07
C ILE A 37 -3.50 -0.38 -3.47
N PHE A 38 -4.27 -1.44 -3.27
CA PHE A 38 -3.97 -2.79 -3.72
C PHE A 38 -4.92 -3.15 -4.85
N GLU A 39 -4.39 -3.45 -6.03
CA GLU A 39 -5.14 -3.75 -7.24
C GLU A 39 -4.78 -5.14 -7.78
N PHE A 40 -5.76 -6.02 -7.87
CA PHE A 40 -5.69 -7.29 -8.57
C PHE A 40 -6.18 -7.07 -10.00
N ARG A 41 -5.24 -7.09 -10.96
CA ARG A 41 -5.55 -6.82 -12.37
C ARG A 41 -4.85 -7.77 -13.32
N THR A 42 -5.53 -8.12 -14.41
CA THR A 42 -4.93 -8.91 -15.48
C THR A 42 -4.07 -8.02 -16.37
N ILE A 43 -2.76 -8.29 -16.45
CA ILE A 43 -1.82 -7.61 -17.33
C ILE A 43 -1.22 -8.67 -18.24
N SER A 44 -1.40 -8.51 -19.56
CA SER A 44 -0.91 -9.46 -20.57
C SER A 44 -1.32 -10.92 -20.30
N GLY A 45 -2.57 -11.13 -19.89
CA GLY A 45 -3.14 -12.46 -19.62
C GLY A 45 -2.72 -13.10 -18.29
N ARG A 46 -1.98 -12.38 -17.43
CA ARG A 46 -1.60 -12.85 -16.09
C ARG A 46 -2.27 -12.01 -15.02
N ARG A 47 -2.81 -12.64 -13.99
CA ARG A 47 -3.34 -11.94 -12.81
C ARG A 47 -2.18 -11.43 -11.96
N ASN A 48 -2.13 -10.12 -11.75
CA ASN A 48 -1.09 -9.46 -10.97
C ASN A 48 -1.70 -8.74 -9.77
N LEU A 49 -0.97 -8.70 -8.67
CA LEU A 49 -1.21 -7.72 -7.60
C LEU A 49 -0.29 -6.52 -7.86
N VAL A 50 -0.88 -5.36 -8.08
CA VAL A 50 -0.18 -4.07 -8.14
C VAL A 50 -0.49 -3.28 -6.89
N VAL A 51 0.56 -2.71 -6.28
CA VAL A 51 0.41 -1.83 -5.13
C VAL A 51 0.89 -0.44 -5.52
N SER A 52 0.02 0.54 -5.34
CA SER A 52 0.31 1.96 -5.57
C SER A 52 0.17 2.72 -4.25
N ALA A 53 1.04 3.69 -3.99
CA ALA A 53 0.96 4.51 -2.78
C ALA A 53 1.29 5.97 -3.07
N TYR A 54 0.64 6.86 -2.34
CA TYR A 54 0.92 8.29 -2.33
C TYR A 54 1.20 8.74 -0.90
N ILE A 55 2.29 9.48 -0.71
CA ILE A 55 2.78 9.93 0.59
C ILE A 55 2.74 11.45 0.59
N VAL A 56 1.95 12.05 1.48
CA VAL A 56 1.81 13.51 1.57
C VAL A 56 3.04 14.15 2.20
N ASN A 57 3.50 13.62 3.34
CA ASN A 57 4.67 14.17 4.04
C ASN A 57 5.88 13.26 3.88
N SER A 58 6.81 13.67 3.03
CA SER A 58 8.08 12.99 2.76
C SER A 58 9.28 13.66 3.45
N SER A 59 9.02 14.39 4.54
CA SER A 59 10.07 14.90 5.44
C SER A 59 10.46 13.84 6.48
N TRP A 60 11.40 14.16 7.35
CA TRP A 60 11.72 13.31 8.50
C TRP A 60 10.48 13.14 9.40
N PRO A 61 10.15 11.93 9.88
CA PRO A 61 10.93 10.68 9.85
C PRO A 61 10.66 9.76 8.64
N VAL A 62 9.62 10.00 7.84
CA VAL A 62 9.15 9.13 6.74
C VAL A 62 10.21 8.94 5.65
N ASN A 63 11.07 9.94 5.47
CA ASN A 63 12.13 9.87 4.46
C ASN A 63 13.52 9.54 5.03
N SER A 64 13.57 9.12 6.29
CA SER A 64 14.82 8.63 6.88
C SER A 64 15.24 7.28 6.28
N GLY A 65 16.54 7.00 6.26
CA GLY A 65 17.07 5.71 5.81
C GLY A 65 16.48 4.52 6.58
N TYR A 66 16.32 4.65 7.90
CA TYR A 66 15.71 3.63 8.75
C TYR A 66 14.26 3.32 8.37
N TYR A 67 13.45 4.35 8.09
CA TYR A 67 12.07 4.16 7.65
C TYR A 67 12.01 3.39 6.32
N ARG A 68 12.82 3.82 5.33
CA ARG A 68 12.86 3.19 4.00
C ARG A 68 13.29 1.72 4.08
N LEU A 69 14.29 1.40 4.90
CA LEU A 69 14.74 0.01 5.12
C LEU A 69 13.66 -0.84 5.79
N GLY A 70 13.02 -0.33 6.86
CA GLY A 70 11.93 -1.04 7.52
C GLY A 70 10.74 -1.28 6.59
N ALA A 71 10.37 -0.30 5.76
CA ALA A 71 9.33 -0.44 4.76
C ALA A 71 9.68 -1.51 3.71
N ALA A 72 10.92 -1.51 3.20
CA ALA A 72 11.39 -2.52 2.25
C ALA A 72 11.33 -3.94 2.82
N LEU A 73 11.75 -4.12 4.09
CA LEU A 73 11.66 -5.41 4.78
C LEU A 73 10.21 -5.89 4.95
N ASN A 74 9.30 -4.99 5.31
CA ASN A 74 7.88 -5.33 5.44
C ASN A 74 7.26 -5.72 4.08
N TRP A 75 7.62 -5.03 2.99
CA TRP A 75 7.21 -5.41 1.64
C TRP A 75 7.73 -6.78 1.23
N GLN A 76 8.99 -7.10 1.55
CA GLN A 76 9.55 -8.41 1.29
C GLN A 76 8.81 -9.50 2.07
N ASN A 77 8.50 -9.27 3.35
CA ASN A 77 7.73 -10.21 4.17
C ASN A 77 6.32 -10.43 3.60
N PHE A 78 5.65 -9.36 3.16
CA PHE A 78 4.35 -9.45 2.50
C PHE A 78 4.42 -10.31 1.23
N ALA A 79 5.39 -10.04 0.34
CA ALA A 79 5.58 -10.81 -0.89
C ALA A 79 5.89 -12.28 -0.60
N ASN A 80 6.71 -12.56 0.42
CA ASN A 80 7.03 -13.92 0.84
C ASN A 80 5.80 -14.67 1.35
N ASN A 81 4.90 -14.00 2.08
CA ASN A 81 3.66 -14.61 2.57
C ASN A 81 2.68 -14.89 1.43
N LEU A 82 2.61 -14.03 0.41
CA LEU A 82 1.81 -14.29 -0.79
C LEU A 82 2.31 -15.52 -1.57
N ASN A 83 3.62 -15.70 -1.69
CA ASN A 83 4.21 -16.85 -2.39
C ASN A 83 4.04 -18.19 -1.66
N ARG A 84 3.59 -18.17 -0.40
CA ARG A 84 3.37 -19.37 0.43
C ARG A 84 1.89 -19.78 0.51
N GLY A 85 0.97 -18.95 0.02
CA GLY A 85 -0.45 -19.28 -0.11
C GLY A 85 -0.73 -19.97 -1.43
#